data_AF-A0A2N6UKS7-F1
#
_entry.id   AF-A0A2N6UKS7-F1
#
_cell.length_a   1.000
_cell.length_b   1.000
_cell.length_c   1.000
_cell.angle_alpha   90.00
_cell.angle_beta   90.00
_cell.angle_gamma   90.00
#
_symmetry.space_group_name_H-M   'P 1'
#
loop_
_entity.id
_entity.type
_entity.pdbx_description
1 polymer ?
#
loop_
_entity_poly.entity_id
_entity_poly.type
_entity_poly.pdbx_seq_one_letter_code
_entity_poly.pdbx_strand_id
1 'polypeptide(L)'
;MSISKKDMKILLKSQQGELDVVLMYRALADVVKDKNDAETFIKLAAEEGHHAAVFHGLTQENLKPKKTLAVFMPILYRLIGKKHLYPLIIKGEYKAADNYAPVAEKFPEIESVKKDEKRHGDIVANLL
;
A
#
# COMPACT_ATOMS: atom_id res chain seq x y z
N MET A 1 -8.52 1.75 -25.37
CA MET A 1 -8.36 3.15 -24.91
C MET A 1 -6.87 3.48 -24.90
N SER A 2 -6.44 4.68 -25.27
CA SER A 2 -5.05 5.10 -25.09
C SER A 2 -4.89 5.80 -23.73
N ILE A 3 -4.02 5.29 -22.86
CA ILE A 3 -3.71 5.91 -21.56
C ILE A 3 -2.85 7.16 -21.80
N SER A 4 -3.25 8.31 -21.23
CA SER A 4 -2.48 9.55 -21.39
C SER A 4 -1.13 9.46 -20.67
N LYS A 5 -0.11 10.23 -21.11
CA LYS A 5 1.19 10.27 -20.42
C LYS A 5 1.07 10.67 -18.95
N LYS A 6 0.11 11.55 -18.62
CA LYS A 6 -0.17 11.98 -17.26
C LYS A 6 -0.72 10.83 -16.42
N ASP A 7 -1.71 10.11 -16.96
CA ASP A 7 -2.34 8.98 -16.26
C ASP A 7 -1.36 7.82 -16.10
N MET A 8 -0.57 7.50 -17.14
CA MET A 8 0.48 6.47 -17.07
C MET A 8 1.51 6.76 -15.97
N LYS A 9 1.91 8.04 -15.79
CA LYS A 9 2.81 8.43 -14.71
C LYS A 9 2.21 8.19 -13.32
N ILE A 10 0.90 8.39 -13.16
CA ILE A 10 0.19 8.09 -11.91
C ILE A 10 0.16 6.59 -11.70
N LEU A 11 -0.28 5.81 -12.70
CA LEU A 11 -0.39 4.35 -12.63
C LEU A 11 0.95 3.68 -12.29
N LEU A 12 2.06 4.08 -12.92
CA LEU A 12 3.39 3.55 -12.61
C LEU A 12 3.84 3.88 -11.19
N LYS A 13 3.53 5.09 -10.71
CA LYS A 13 3.85 5.48 -9.34
C LYS A 13 3.03 4.70 -8.32
N SER A 14 1.75 4.48 -8.61
CA SER A 14 0.85 3.66 -7.79
C SER A 14 1.33 2.21 -7.75
N GLN A 15 1.59 1.59 -8.91
CA GLN A 15 2.14 0.24 -8.99
C GLN A 15 3.41 0.06 -8.16
N GLN A 16 4.35 1.01 -8.24
CA GLN A 16 5.56 0.99 -7.43
C GLN A 16 5.24 1.12 -5.93
N GLY A 17 4.30 1.99 -5.58
CA GLY A 17 3.82 2.16 -4.22
C GLY A 17 3.33 0.85 -3.63
N GLU A 18 2.41 0.17 -4.32
CA GLU A 18 1.87 -1.13 -3.91
C GLU A 18 2.98 -2.17 -3.69
N LEU A 19 3.89 -2.30 -4.65
CA LEU A 19 5.03 -3.22 -4.55
C LEU A 19 5.94 -2.93 -3.35
N ASP A 20 6.16 -1.65 -3.04
CA ASP A 20 6.97 -1.24 -1.89
C ASP A 20 6.25 -1.54 -0.56
N VAL A 21 4.93 -1.33 -0.52
CA VAL A 21 4.07 -1.55 0.66
C VAL A 21 3.91 -3.05 0.96
N VAL A 22 3.85 -3.94 -0.06
CA VAL A 22 3.94 -5.41 0.15
C VAL A 22 5.16 -5.77 1.02
N LEU A 23 6.33 -5.24 0.69
CA LEU A 23 7.55 -5.54 1.44
C LEU A 23 7.53 -4.88 2.82
N MET A 24 6.98 -3.68 2.92
CA MET A 24 6.82 -2.97 4.19
C MET A 24 5.97 -3.77 5.18
N TYR A 25 4.79 -4.23 4.75
CA TYR A 25 3.88 -4.98 5.62
C TYR A 25 4.46 -6.33 6.05
N ARG A 26 5.12 -7.06 5.13
CA ARG A 26 5.85 -8.29 5.50
C ARG A 26 6.91 -8.03 6.55
N ALA A 27 7.73 -7.00 6.36
CA ALA A 27 8.79 -6.66 7.30
C ALA A 27 8.25 -6.16 8.66
N LEU A 28 7.08 -5.53 8.69
CA LEU A 28 6.40 -5.14 9.93
C LEU A 28 5.85 -6.36 10.66
N ALA A 29 5.22 -7.30 9.94
CA ALA A 29 4.70 -8.53 10.52
C ALA A 29 5.78 -9.33 11.28
N ASP A 30 7.02 -9.29 10.80
CA ASP A 30 8.16 -9.97 11.43
C ASP A 30 8.63 -9.33 12.75
N VAL A 31 8.30 -8.05 13.02
CA VAL A 31 8.85 -7.31 14.16
C VAL A 31 7.80 -6.86 15.17
N VAL A 32 6.52 -6.88 14.80
CA VAL A 32 5.45 -6.48 15.69
C VAL A 32 5.25 -7.50 16.81
N LYS A 33 4.96 -7.02 18.02
CA LYS A 33 4.88 -7.87 19.21
C LYS A 33 3.55 -8.61 19.32
N ASP A 34 2.49 -8.02 18.81
CA ASP A 34 1.13 -8.55 18.90
C ASP A 34 0.87 -9.48 17.69
N LYS A 35 0.35 -10.68 17.97
CA LYS A 35 0.09 -11.68 16.94
C LYS A 35 -1.02 -11.25 15.98
N ASN A 36 -2.05 -10.57 16.47
CA ASN A 36 -3.14 -10.06 15.64
C ASN A 36 -2.63 -8.93 14.70
N ASP A 37 -1.75 -8.06 15.19
CA ASP A 37 -1.08 -7.06 14.35
C ASP A 37 -0.27 -7.75 13.22
N ALA A 38 0.52 -8.78 13.56
CA ALA A 38 1.33 -9.52 12.59
C ALA A 38 0.46 -10.19 11.50
N GLU A 39 -0.59 -10.91 11.91
CA GLU A 39 -1.53 -11.56 11.00
C GLU A 39 -2.26 -10.55 10.10
N THR A 40 -2.59 -9.37 10.63
CA THR A 40 -3.21 -8.29 9.87
C THR A 40 -2.26 -7.77 8.79
N PHE A 41 -1.00 -7.51 9.12
CA PHE A 41 -0.02 -7.05 8.12
C PHE A 41 0.29 -8.11 7.06
N ILE A 42 0.28 -9.40 7.39
CA ILE A 42 0.42 -10.47 6.38
C ILE A 42 -0.75 -10.43 5.39
N LYS A 43 -1.99 -10.23 5.87
CA LYS A 43 -3.17 -10.13 5.00
C LYS A 43 -3.09 -8.91 4.10
N LEU A 44 -2.80 -7.73 4.66
CA LEU A 44 -2.64 -6.49 3.88
C LEU A 44 -1.52 -6.64 2.82
N ALA A 45 -0.39 -7.25 3.16
CA ALA A 45 0.67 -7.51 2.18
C ALA A 45 0.24 -8.38 0.99
N ALA A 46 -0.73 -9.28 1.17
CA ALA A 46 -1.28 -10.05 0.07
C ALA A 46 -2.21 -9.19 -0.80
N GLU A 47 -3.07 -8.37 -0.16
CA GLU A 47 -3.97 -7.43 -0.82
C GLU A 47 -3.19 -6.41 -1.67
N GLU A 48 -2.10 -5.83 -1.16
CA GLU A 48 -1.25 -4.92 -1.97
C GLU A 48 -0.57 -5.64 -3.14
N GLY A 49 -0.26 -6.93 -3.00
CA GLY A 49 0.26 -7.74 -4.09
C GLY A 49 -0.76 -7.87 -5.23
N HIS A 50 -2.04 -7.99 -4.88
CA HIS A 50 -3.13 -7.96 -5.85
C HIS A 50 -3.31 -6.56 -6.46
N HIS A 51 -3.23 -5.49 -5.67
CA HIS A 51 -3.31 -4.12 -6.18
C HIS A 51 -2.20 -3.80 -7.17
N ALA A 52 -0.96 -4.18 -6.86
CA ALA A 52 0.18 -4.06 -7.77
C ALA A 52 -0.08 -4.77 -9.12
N ALA A 53 -0.73 -5.94 -9.09
CA ALA A 53 -1.08 -6.69 -10.29
C ALA A 53 -2.19 -6.01 -11.11
N VAL A 54 -3.18 -5.38 -10.44
CA VAL A 54 -4.21 -4.58 -11.11
C VAL A 54 -3.56 -3.40 -11.84
N PHE A 55 -2.66 -2.66 -11.19
CA PHE A 55 -1.93 -1.57 -11.86
C PHE A 55 -1.05 -2.08 -12.99
N HIS A 56 -0.37 -3.22 -12.82
CA HIS A 56 0.40 -3.86 -13.88
C HIS A 56 -0.44 -4.20 -15.11
N GLY A 57 -1.69 -4.62 -14.94
CA GLY A 57 -2.63 -4.85 -16.04
C GLY A 57 -2.83 -3.62 -16.94
N LEU A 58 -2.73 -2.41 -16.38
CA LEU A 58 -2.83 -1.16 -17.12
C LEU A 58 -1.48 -0.64 -17.63
N THR A 59 -0.42 -0.73 -16.81
CA THR A 59 0.89 -0.18 -17.16
C THR A 59 1.66 -1.07 -18.13
N GLN A 60 1.45 -2.38 -18.05
CA GLN A 60 2.23 -3.42 -18.73
C GLN A 60 3.73 -3.39 -18.40
N GLU A 61 4.12 -2.76 -17.28
CA GLU A 61 5.52 -2.60 -16.88
C GLU A 61 5.91 -3.54 -15.73
N ASN A 62 7.05 -4.19 -15.86
CA ASN A 62 7.60 -5.12 -14.86
C ASN A 62 8.50 -4.39 -13.86
N LEU A 63 7.88 -3.69 -12.89
CA LEU A 63 8.58 -2.97 -11.85
C LEU A 63 9.13 -3.92 -10.77
N LYS A 64 10.21 -3.50 -10.10
CA LYS A 64 10.80 -4.22 -8.95
C LYS A 64 10.51 -3.45 -7.67
N PRO A 65 10.10 -4.13 -6.58
CA PRO A 65 9.85 -3.46 -5.31
C PRO A 65 11.14 -2.86 -4.74
N LYS A 66 11.03 -1.67 -4.17
CA LYS A 66 12.10 -1.00 -3.44
C LYS A 66 12.03 -1.39 -1.97
N LYS A 67 13.19 -1.59 -1.35
CA LYS A 67 13.30 -2.08 0.03
C LYS A 67 13.28 -0.96 1.08
N THR A 68 13.27 0.30 0.66
CA THR A 68 13.39 1.46 1.56
C THR A 68 12.37 1.38 2.69
N LEU A 69 11.08 1.27 2.38
CA LEU A 69 10.02 1.18 3.42
C LEU A 69 10.18 -0.05 4.31
N ALA A 70 10.49 -1.20 3.72
CA ALA A 70 10.72 -2.47 4.42
C ALA A 70 11.93 -2.43 5.39
N VAL A 71 12.88 -1.52 5.19
CA VAL A 71 14.00 -1.31 6.11
C VAL A 71 13.66 -0.27 7.16
N PHE A 72 13.14 0.89 6.75
CA PHE A 72 12.95 2.02 7.66
C PHE A 72 11.76 1.85 8.61
N MET A 73 10.63 1.28 8.17
CA MET A 73 9.42 1.19 9.01
C MET A 73 9.58 0.22 10.19
N PRO A 74 10.19 -0.98 10.05
CA PRO A 74 10.48 -1.84 11.19
C PRO A 74 11.46 -1.23 12.21
N ILE A 75 12.46 -0.46 11.74
CA ILE A 75 13.36 0.28 12.63
C ILE A 75 12.56 1.32 13.42
N LEU A 76 11.71 2.08 12.73
CA LEU A 76 10.87 3.08 13.37
C LEU A 76 9.92 2.44 14.40
N TYR A 77 9.27 1.32 14.06
CA TYR A 77 8.42 0.56 14.98
C TYR A 77 9.14 0.23 16.29
N ARG A 78 10.39 -0.28 16.20
CA ARG A 78 11.18 -0.65 17.37
C ARG A 78 11.53 0.55 18.26
N LEU A 79 11.67 1.74 17.67
CA LEU A 79 12.04 2.96 18.39
C LEU A 79 10.83 3.65 19.04
N ILE A 80 9.72 3.79 18.33
CA ILE A 80 8.58 4.64 18.75
C ILE A 80 7.29 3.86 19.06
N GLY A 81 7.27 2.56 18.76
CA GLY A 81 6.13 1.67 18.98
C GLY A 81 4.93 1.95 18.08
N LYS A 82 3.89 1.12 18.21
CA LYS A 82 2.71 1.18 17.34
C LYS A 82 1.91 2.48 17.44
N LYS A 83 1.80 3.08 18.63
CA LYS A 83 1.01 4.30 18.87
C LYS A 83 1.46 5.49 18.02
N HIS A 84 2.73 5.54 17.61
CA HIS A 84 3.25 6.59 16.75
C HIS A 84 3.43 6.14 15.31
N LEU A 85 3.79 4.87 15.07
CA LEU A 85 3.99 4.37 13.71
C LEU A 85 2.67 4.17 12.96
N TYR A 86 1.66 3.54 13.57
CA TYR A 86 0.44 3.16 12.86
C TYR A 86 -0.34 4.37 12.30
N PRO A 87 -0.42 5.53 13.00
CA PRO A 87 -0.97 6.74 12.40
C PRO A 87 -0.28 7.18 11.10
N LEU A 88 1.03 6.92 10.95
CA LEU A 88 1.75 7.22 9.70
C LEU A 88 1.34 6.26 8.58
N ILE A 89 1.14 4.97 8.90
CA ILE A 89 0.67 3.96 7.96
C ILE A 89 -0.76 4.29 7.52
N ILE A 90 -1.68 4.52 8.46
CA ILE A 90 -3.08 4.88 8.22
C ILE A 90 -3.17 6.09 7.26
N LYS A 91 -2.37 7.13 7.52
CA LYS A 91 -2.30 8.30 6.65
C LYS A 91 -1.72 7.98 5.27
N GLY A 92 -0.79 7.02 5.18
CA GLY A 92 -0.24 6.52 3.92
C GLY A 92 -1.33 5.87 3.05
N GLU A 93 -2.09 4.96 3.63
CA GLU A 93 -3.22 4.23 3.01
C GLU A 93 -4.31 5.20 2.51
N TYR A 94 -4.77 6.11 3.36
CA TYR A 94 -5.76 7.13 2.94
C TYR A 94 -5.23 8.03 1.82
N LYS A 95 -3.95 8.37 1.88
CA LYS A 95 -3.32 9.16 0.81
C LYS A 95 -3.19 8.37 -0.48
N ALA A 96 -3.02 7.05 -0.45
CA ALA A 96 -3.04 6.20 -1.62
C ALA A 96 -4.41 6.26 -2.29
N ALA A 97 -5.49 6.08 -1.52
CA ALA A 97 -6.87 6.24 -2.00
C ALA A 97 -7.09 7.62 -2.67
N ASP A 98 -6.66 8.71 -2.05
CA ASP A 98 -6.77 10.06 -2.62
C ASP A 98 -5.97 10.21 -3.93
N ASN A 99 -4.75 9.67 -3.98
CA ASN A 99 -3.91 9.72 -5.18
C ASN A 99 -4.49 8.91 -6.35
N TYR A 100 -5.30 7.89 -6.06
CA TYR A 100 -5.89 7.00 -7.08
C TYR A 100 -7.17 7.57 -7.66
N ALA A 101 -7.85 8.50 -6.98
CA ALA A 101 -9.10 9.09 -7.45
C ALA A 101 -9.06 9.59 -8.92
N PRO A 102 -8.04 10.34 -9.38
CA PRO A 102 -8.02 10.85 -10.76
C PRO A 102 -7.92 9.77 -11.85
N VAL A 103 -7.36 8.61 -11.53
CA VAL A 103 -7.27 7.46 -12.44
C VAL A 103 -8.43 6.49 -12.25
N ALA A 104 -8.99 6.37 -11.04
CA ALA A 104 -10.18 5.57 -10.77
C ALA A 104 -11.43 6.07 -11.50
N GLU A 105 -11.55 7.39 -11.70
CA GLU A 105 -12.62 7.98 -12.53
C GLU A 105 -12.60 7.50 -14.00
N LYS A 106 -11.45 7.02 -14.48
CA LYS A 106 -11.21 6.63 -15.87
C LYS A 106 -11.06 5.13 -16.07
N PHE A 107 -10.55 4.44 -15.05
CA PHE A 107 -10.22 3.02 -15.06
C PHE A 107 -11.01 2.33 -13.94
N PRO A 108 -12.18 1.73 -14.24
CA PRO A 108 -13.05 1.12 -13.25
C PRO A 108 -12.38 0.08 -12.34
N GLU A 109 -11.36 -0.62 -12.85
CA GLU A 109 -10.55 -1.56 -12.07
C GLU A 109 -9.84 -0.90 -10.89
N ILE A 110 -9.45 0.38 -11.01
CA ILE A 110 -8.78 1.13 -9.94
C ILE A 110 -9.76 1.61 -8.87
N GLU A 111 -11.06 1.69 -9.17
CA GLU A 111 -12.06 2.08 -8.17
C GLU A 111 -12.18 1.07 -7.03
N SER A 112 -11.95 -0.22 -7.31
CA SER A 112 -11.90 -1.27 -6.29
C SER A 112 -10.69 -1.07 -5.37
N VAL A 113 -9.49 -0.97 -5.95
CA VAL A 113 -8.23 -0.70 -5.25
C VAL A 113 -8.35 0.53 -4.35
N LYS A 114 -8.87 1.65 -4.89
CA LYS A 114 -9.08 2.89 -4.12
C LYS A 114 -9.91 2.69 -2.84
N LYS A 115 -10.94 1.83 -2.90
CA LYS A 115 -11.78 1.53 -1.74
C LYS A 115 -11.06 0.62 -0.76
N ASP A 116 -10.27 -0.31 -1.26
CA ASP A 116 -9.44 -1.21 -0.46
C ASP A 116 -8.37 -0.43 0.31
N GLU A 117 -7.65 0.52 -0.31
CA GLU A 117 -6.70 1.41 0.38
C GLU A 117 -7.34 2.14 1.58
N LYS A 118 -8.56 2.66 1.39
CA LYS A 118 -9.28 3.31 2.49
C LYS A 118 -9.59 2.31 3.59
N ARG A 119 -10.07 1.11 3.23
CA ARG A 119 -10.33 0.03 4.19
C ARG A 119 -9.06 -0.43 4.90
N HIS A 120 -7.90 -0.48 4.23
CA HIS A 120 -6.62 -0.83 4.83
C HIS A 120 -6.25 0.15 5.94
N GLY A 121 -6.40 1.46 5.68
CA GLY A 121 -6.23 2.48 6.70
C GLY A 121 -7.15 2.27 7.91
N ASP A 122 -8.43 1.95 7.68
CA ASP A 122 -9.40 1.66 8.76
C ASP A 122 -9.03 0.38 9.55
N ILE A 123 -8.54 -0.66 8.86
CA ILE A 123 -8.07 -1.90 9.48
C ILE A 123 -6.88 -1.61 10.41
N VAL A 124 -5.88 -0.85 9.94
CA VAL A 124 -4.72 -0.49 10.76
C VAL A 124 -5.12 0.42 11.92
N ALA A 125 -6.12 1.29 11.74
CA ALA A 125 -6.66 2.12 12.82
C ALA A 125 -7.30 1.28 13.94
N ASN A 126 -7.96 0.18 13.60
CA ASN A 126 -8.57 -0.73 14.59
C ASN A 126 -7.56 -1.55 15.41
N LEU A 127 -6.25 -1.48 15.08
CA LEU A 127 -5.18 -2.10 15.86
C LEU A 127 -4.65 -1.21 17.01
N LEU A 128 -5.11 0.04 17.10
CA LEU A 128 -4.71 1.00 18.15
C LEU A 128 -5.65 0.98 19.35
#